data_AF-A0A7S0UVV0-F1
#
_entry.id   AF-A0A7S0UVV0-F1
#
_cell.length_a   1.000
_cell.length_b   1.000
_cell.length_c   1.000
_cell.angle_alpha   90.00
_cell.angle_beta   90.00
_cell.angle_gamma   90.00
#
_symmetry.space_group_name_H-M   'P 1'
#
loop_
_entity.id
_entity.type
_entity.pdbx_description
1 polymer ?
#
loop_
_entity_poly.entity_id
_entity_poly.type
_entity_poly.pdbx_seq_one_letter_code
_entity_poly.pdbx_strand_id
1 'polypeptide(L)'
;HPHHFRNVLATVGADRWLRFWNIHEGVLLAEVFTGHAMGELVQALAVDLSNRFIATGDSAGFIKIWGVDPEKLHGSTPLSLADAAKAVRQLHVWRAHQRNVTSLTFLDTAVALGG
;
A
#
# COMPACT_ATOMS: atom_id res chain seq x y z
N HIS A 1 -7.76 19.34 -8.80
CA HIS A 1 -6.70 18.89 -7.88
C HIS A 1 -6.06 17.64 -8.46
N PRO A 2 -4.87 17.73 -9.08
CA PRO A 2 -4.24 16.59 -9.72
C PRO A 2 -3.55 15.71 -8.67
N HIS A 3 -3.38 14.43 -8.96
CA HIS A 3 -2.64 13.42 -8.16
C HIS A 3 -3.39 12.65 -7.06
N HIS A 4 -4.73 12.64 -7.04
CA HIS A 4 -5.47 11.66 -6.25
C HIS A 4 -5.65 10.35 -7.05
N PHE A 5 -5.51 9.19 -6.42
CA PHE A 5 -6.03 7.91 -6.92
C PHE A 5 -7.54 8.04 -7.14
N ARG A 6 -7.94 8.58 -8.29
CA ARG A 6 -9.32 8.47 -8.71
C ARG A 6 -9.50 7.03 -9.15
N ASN A 7 -10.26 6.28 -8.35
CA ASN A 7 -10.78 4.96 -8.73
C ASN A 7 -9.77 3.80 -8.67
N VAL A 8 -8.75 3.92 -7.81
CA VAL A 8 -7.83 2.81 -7.51
C VAL A 8 -8.11 2.24 -6.13
N LEU A 9 -8.32 0.93 -6.05
CA LEU A 9 -8.43 0.20 -4.80
C LEU A 9 -7.12 -0.53 -4.50
N ALA A 10 -6.55 -0.30 -3.33
CA ALA A 10 -5.42 -1.06 -2.81
C ALA A 10 -5.92 -2.18 -1.89
N THR A 11 -5.33 -3.38 -2.01
CA THR A 11 -5.71 -4.57 -1.23
C THR A 11 -4.46 -5.33 -0.80
N VAL A 12 -4.54 -5.96 0.37
CA VAL A 12 -3.55 -6.95 0.83
C VAL A 12 -4.27 -8.21 1.26
N GLY A 13 -3.58 -9.33 1.19
CA GLY A 13 -4.13 -10.61 1.60
C GLY A 13 -3.13 -11.51 2.32
N ALA A 14 -3.68 -12.60 2.87
CA ALA A 14 -2.93 -13.72 3.42
C ALA A 14 -1.96 -14.37 2.42
N ASP A 15 -2.17 -14.15 1.12
CA ASP A 15 -1.27 -14.59 0.04
C ASP A 15 0.00 -13.74 -0.09
N ARG A 16 0.12 -12.67 0.71
CA ARG A 16 1.28 -11.79 0.84
C ARG A 16 1.51 -10.90 -0.38
N TRP A 17 0.46 -10.60 -1.13
CA TRP A 17 0.49 -9.64 -2.22
C TRP A 17 -0.16 -8.32 -1.82
N LEU A 18 0.44 -7.23 -2.28
CA LEU A 18 -0.17 -5.90 -2.34
C LEU A 18 -0.65 -5.69 -3.78
N ARG A 19 -1.96 -5.52 -3.97
CA ARG A 19 -2.58 -5.38 -5.29
C ARG A 19 -3.35 -4.07 -5.43
N PHE A 20 -3.31 -3.53 -6.64
CA PHE A 20 -3.98 -2.30 -7.03
C PHE A 20 -4.96 -2.57 -8.16
N TRP A 21 -6.19 -2.08 -8.03
CA TRP A 21 -7.29 -2.38 -8.94
C TRP A 21 -7.92 -1.11 -9.46
N ASN A 22 -8.24 -1.06 -10.76
CA ASN A 22 -9.19 -0.08 -11.28
C ASN A 22 -10.60 -0.53 -10.88
N ILE A 23 -11.31 0.27 -10.09
CA ILE A 23 -12.64 -0.11 -9.58
C ILE A 23 -13.77 0.00 -10.59
N HIS A 24 -13.59 0.78 -11.66
CA HIS A 24 -14.62 0.91 -12.70
C HIS A 24 -14.64 -0.29 -13.64
N GLU A 25 -13.47 -0.85 -13.91
CA GLU A 25 -13.30 -1.95 -14.86
C GLU A 25 -13.06 -3.30 -14.17
N GLY A 26 -12.74 -3.30 -12.88
CA GLY A 26 -12.39 -4.51 -12.14
C GLY A 26 -11.05 -5.12 -12.57
N VAL A 27 -10.15 -4.31 -13.14
CA VAL A 27 -8.88 -4.75 -13.71
C VAL A 27 -7.75 -4.60 -12.69
N LEU A 28 -6.91 -5.64 -12.56
CA LEU A 28 -5.66 -5.57 -11.80
C LEU A 28 -4.67 -4.65 -12.53
N LEU A 29 -4.33 -3.53 -11.91
CA LEU A 29 -3.38 -2.56 -12.46
C LEU A 29 -1.94 -2.94 -12.12
N ALA A 30 -1.70 -3.38 -10.89
CA ALA A 30 -0.36 -3.77 -10.44
C ALA A 30 -0.45 -4.72 -9.25
N GLU A 31 0.56 -5.57 -9.12
CA GLU A 31 0.78 -6.37 -7.94
C GLU A 31 2.26 -6.38 -7.56
N VAL A 32 2.51 -6.33 -6.25
CA VAL A 32 3.85 -6.39 -5.68
C VAL A 32 3.85 -7.40 -4.56
N PHE A 33 4.80 -8.34 -4.63
CA PHE A 33 5.01 -9.28 -3.54
C PHE A 33 5.57 -8.53 -2.34
N THR A 34 4.89 -8.66 -1.20
CA THR A 34 5.24 -7.88 -0.01
C THR A 34 6.56 -8.32 0.64
N GLY A 35 7.07 -9.50 0.30
CA GLY A 35 8.26 -10.06 0.92
C GLY A 35 8.07 -10.48 2.37
N HIS A 36 6.82 -10.57 2.86
CA HIS A 36 6.51 -11.20 4.14
C HIS A 36 6.83 -12.70 4.07
N ALA A 37 7.35 -13.28 5.15
CA ALA A 37 7.74 -14.67 5.22
C ALA A 37 6.53 -15.61 5.12
N MET A 38 6.79 -16.88 4.85
CA MET A 38 5.72 -17.87 4.81
C MET A 38 5.13 -18.03 6.22
N GLY A 39 3.81 -17.89 6.36
CA GLY A 39 3.12 -17.87 7.66
C GLY A 39 2.88 -16.47 8.24
N GLU A 40 3.48 -15.43 7.66
CA GLU A 40 3.20 -14.03 7.97
C GLU A 40 2.02 -13.55 7.11
N LEU A 41 0.84 -13.49 7.72
CA LEU A 41 -0.39 -13.07 7.03
C LEU A 41 -0.47 -11.55 7.06
N VAL A 42 -0.50 -10.93 5.88
CA VAL A 42 -0.74 -9.48 5.78
C VAL A 42 -2.22 -9.24 6.01
N GLN A 43 -2.55 -8.50 7.08
CA GLN A 43 -3.92 -8.34 7.57
C GLN A 43 -4.32 -6.88 7.81
N ALA A 44 -3.37 -5.95 7.73
CA ALA A 44 -3.61 -4.53 7.90
C ALA A 44 -3.01 -3.74 6.72
N LEU A 45 -3.73 -2.72 6.27
CA LEU A 45 -3.35 -1.82 5.20
C LEU A 45 -3.80 -0.39 5.54
N ALA A 46 -2.94 0.59 5.29
CA ALA A 46 -3.31 2.00 5.32
C ALA A 46 -2.63 2.73 4.16
N VAL A 47 -3.29 3.77 3.65
CA VAL A 47 -2.78 4.67 2.60
C VAL A 47 -2.84 6.08 3.16
N ASP A 48 -1.82 6.88 2.87
CA ASP A 48 -1.81 8.29 3.28
C ASP A 48 -2.69 9.16 2.36
N LEU A 49 -3.04 10.36 2.83
CA LEU A 49 -3.91 11.28 2.07
C LEU A 49 -3.33 11.71 0.72
N SER A 50 -1.99 11.74 0.61
CA SER A 50 -1.30 12.13 -0.62
C SER A 50 -1.08 10.96 -1.59
N ASN A 51 -1.55 9.75 -1.26
CA ASN A 51 -1.45 8.55 -2.09
C ASN A 51 -0.02 8.13 -2.43
N ARG A 52 0.95 8.58 -1.64
CA ARG A 52 2.39 8.39 -1.87
C ARG A 52 2.99 7.34 -0.96
N PHE A 53 2.30 7.00 0.11
CA PHE A 53 2.74 6.05 1.11
C PHE A 53 1.66 5.04 1.44
N ILE A 54 2.09 3.79 1.53
CA ILE A 54 1.26 2.68 2.00
C ILE A 54 1.98 2.02 3.16
N ALA A 55 1.22 1.64 4.18
CA ALA A 55 1.70 0.82 5.29
C ALA A 55 0.98 -0.54 5.26
N THR A 56 1.73 -1.62 5.40
CA THR A 56 1.19 -2.98 5.56
C THR A 56 1.64 -3.57 6.88
N GLY A 57 0.75 -4.32 7.54
CA GLY A 57 1.01 -4.97 8.82
C GLY A 57 0.65 -6.45 8.79
N ASP A 58 1.48 -7.28 9.41
CA ASP A 58 1.33 -8.75 9.39
C ASP A 58 1.01 -9.39 10.76
N SER A 59 0.84 -10.72 10.75
CA SER A 59 0.60 -11.55 11.93
C SER A 59 1.81 -11.73 12.86
N ALA A 60 3.03 -11.47 12.39
CA ALA A 60 4.26 -11.56 13.19
C ALA A 60 4.64 -10.22 13.88
N GLY A 61 3.90 -9.16 13.55
CA GLY A 61 4.05 -7.83 14.11
C GLY A 61 4.99 -6.92 13.32
N PHE A 62 5.33 -7.28 12.08
CA PHE A 62 6.09 -6.41 11.19
C PHE A 62 5.18 -5.39 10.51
N ILE A 63 5.72 -4.19 10.38
CA ILE A 63 5.20 -3.13 9.52
C ILE A 63 6.17 -2.93 8.37
N LYS A 64 5.64 -2.79 7.15
CA LYS A 64 6.37 -2.34 5.98
C LYS A 64 5.78 -1.04 5.46
N ILE A 65 6.65 -0.13 5.04
CA ILE A 65 6.26 1.11 4.37
C ILE A 65 6.67 1.03 2.91
N TRP A 66 5.75 1.42 2.05
CA TRP A 66 5.89 1.41 0.60
C TRP A 66 5.75 2.83 0.08
N GLY A 67 6.71 3.25 -0.76
CA GLY A 67 6.59 4.44 -1.56
C GLY A 67 5.85 4.12 -2.84
N VAL A 68 4.90 4.97 -3.21
CA VAL A 68 4.02 4.77 -4.36
C VAL A 68 4.16 5.95 -5.33
N ASP A 69 4.20 5.64 -6.62
CA ASP A 69 4.13 6.58 -7.73
C ASP A 69 2.71 6.59 -8.32
N PRO A 70 1.85 7.55 -7.95
CA PRO A 70 0.45 7.57 -8.38
C PRO A 70 0.29 7.71 -9.89
N GLU A 71 1.24 8.36 -10.56
CA GLU A 71 1.22 8.58 -12.00
C GLU A 71 1.41 7.27 -12.78
N LYS A 72 1.99 6.23 -12.16
CA LYS A 72 2.10 4.92 -12.81
C LYS A 72 0.91 4.01 -12.56
N LEU A 73 0.12 4.32 -11.54
CA LEU A 73 -1.02 3.53 -11.10
C LEU A 73 -2.33 4.24 -11.49
N HIS A 74 -2.45 4.62 -12.76
CA HIS A 74 -3.65 5.25 -13.30
C HIS A 74 -4.11 4.59 -14.60
N GLY A 75 -5.40 4.72 -14.91
CA GLY A 75 -5.98 4.21 -16.16
C GLY A 75 -6.39 2.74 -16.10
N SER A 76 -6.33 2.07 -17.25
CA SER A 76 -6.95 0.76 -17.50
C SER A 76 -5.95 -0.33 -17.87
N THR A 77 -4.66 0.00 -17.93
CA THR A 77 -3.62 -0.88 -18.44
C THR A 77 -2.81 -1.49 -17.29
N PRO A 78 -2.76 -2.82 -17.17
CA PRO A 78 -1.89 -3.48 -16.20
C PRO A 78 -0.41 -3.17 -16.43
N LEU A 79 0.32 -2.85 -15.37
CA LEU A 79 1.76 -2.73 -15.37
C LEU A 79 2.43 -4.11 -15.47
N SER A 80 3.59 -4.15 -16.12
CA SER A 80 4.48 -5.31 -16.01
C SER A 80 4.95 -5.48 -14.56
N LEU A 81 5.34 -6.68 -14.15
CA LEU A 81 5.90 -6.91 -12.81
C LEU A 81 7.12 -6.01 -12.52
N ALA A 82 7.94 -5.75 -13.54
CA ALA A 82 9.11 -4.89 -13.41
C ALA A 82 8.73 -3.42 -13.20
N ASP A 83 7.68 -2.95 -13.86
CA ASP A 83 7.21 -1.56 -13.71
C ASP A 83 6.40 -1.38 -12.42
N ALA A 84 5.63 -2.38 -12.02
CA ALA A 84 4.95 -2.43 -10.73
C ALA A 84 5.96 -2.33 -9.57
N ALA A 85 7.06 -3.10 -9.62
CA ALA A 85 8.13 -3.04 -8.61
C ALA A 85 8.85 -1.68 -8.56
N LYS A 86 8.86 -0.92 -9.65
CA LYS A 86 9.38 0.46 -9.68
C LYS A 86 8.36 1.48 -9.17
N ALA A 87 7.08 1.28 -9.49
CA ALA A 87 5.99 2.15 -9.08
C ALA A 87 5.69 2.04 -7.58
N VAL A 88 5.87 0.85 -7.00
CA VAL A 88 5.61 0.56 -5.58
C VAL A 88 6.84 -0.10 -4.98
N ARG A 89 7.60 0.67 -4.21
CA ARG A 89 8.90 0.25 -3.65
C ARG A 89 8.86 0.16 -2.14
N GLN A 90 9.38 -0.92 -1.56
CA GLN A 90 9.57 -1.00 -0.12
C GLN A 90 10.61 0.04 0.32
N LEU A 91 10.26 0.89 1.28
CA LEU A 91 11.13 1.90 1.86
C LEU A 91 11.69 1.44 3.21
N HIS A 92 10.84 0.87 4.06
CA HIS A 92 11.19 0.50 5.42
C HIS A 92 10.49 -0.79 5.84
N VAL A 93 11.12 -1.47 6.81
CA VAL A 93 10.56 -2.62 7.51
C VAL A 93 11.05 -2.62 8.94
N TRP A 94 10.17 -2.89 9.89
CA TRP A 94 10.54 -3.10 11.28
C TRP A 94 9.48 -3.94 12.00
N ARG A 95 9.85 -4.55 13.12
CA ARG A 95 8.92 -5.25 13.99
C ARG A 95 8.34 -4.27 15.00
N ALA A 96 7.11 -3.82 14.76
CA ALA A 96 6.41 -2.85 15.61
C ALA A 96 5.79 -3.50 16.85
N HIS A 97 5.35 -4.76 16.73
CA HIS A 97 4.69 -5.50 17.79
C HIS A 97 5.27 -6.92 17.93
N GLN A 98 5.07 -7.54 19.10
CA GLN A 98 5.46 -8.94 19.30
C GLN A 98 4.54 -9.93 18.55
N ARG A 99 3.36 -9.47 18.14
CA ARG A 99 2.32 -10.23 17.43
C ARG A 99 1.61 -9.32 16.43
N ASN A 100 0.57 -9.87 15.80
CA ASN A 100 -0.38 -9.26 14.89
C ASN A 100 -0.49 -7.73 15.01
N VAL A 101 -0.11 -7.04 13.92
CA VAL A 101 -0.56 -5.66 13.67
C VAL A 101 -2.01 -5.74 13.21
N THR A 102 -2.94 -5.22 14.00
CA THR A 102 -4.39 -5.31 13.74
C THR A 102 -4.96 -4.09 13.05
N SER A 103 -4.30 -2.94 13.15
CA SER A 103 -4.75 -1.69 12.55
C SER A 103 -3.56 -0.80 12.21
N LEU A 104 -3.73 -0.04 11.14
CA LEU A 104 -2.80 0.98 10.68
C LEU A 104 -3.62 2.20 10.28
N THR A 105 -3.15 3.39 10.60
CA THR A 105 -3.76 4.65 10.19
C THR A 105 -2.65 5.68 10.08
N PHE A 106 -2.63 6.41 8.96
CA PHE A 106 -1.81 7.61 8.84
C PHE A 106 -2.55 8.75 9.53
N LEU A 107 -1.89 9.41 10.47
CA LEU A 107 -2.41 10.64 11.07
C LEU A 107 -1.99 11.81 10.21
N ASP A 108 -2.96 12.63 9.80
CA ASP A 108 -2.66 13.92 9.21
C ASP A 108 -2.23 14.86 10.33
N THR A 109 -1.03 15.40 10.21
CA THR A 109 -0.54 16.47 11.09
C THR A 109 -0.64 17.78 10.33
N ALA A 110 -1.84 18.12 9.88
CA ALA A 110 -2.19 19.50 9.64
C ALA A 110 -2.11 20.21 11.00
N VAL A 111 -0.93 20.73 11.33
CA VAL A 111 -0.81 21.76 12.37
C VAL A 111 -1.79 22.85 11.94
N ALA A 112 -2.77 23.10 12.80
CA ALA A 112 -3.72 24.18 12.66
C ALA A 112 -2.94 25.49 12.45
N LEU A 113 -2.82 25.94 11.19
CA LEU A 113 -2.58 27.35 10.91
C LEU A 113 -3.92 28.06 11.12
N GLY A 114 -4.17 28.48 12.36
CA GLY A 114 -5.36 29.23 12.70
C GLY A 114 -5.44 29.55 14.19
N GLY A 115 -4.91 30.72 14.58
CA GLY A 115 -4.94 31.29 15.91
C GLY A 115 -3.96 32.45 16.05
#